data_AF-A0A8J6M2B3-F1
#
_entry.id   AF-A0A8J6M2B3-F1
#
_cell.length_a   1.000
_cell.length_b   1.000
_cell.length_c   1.000
_cell.angle_alpha   90.00
_cell.angle_beta   90.00
_cell.angle_gamma   90.00
#
_symmetry.space_group_name_H-M   'P 1'
#
loop_
_entity.id
_entity.type
_entity.pdbx_description
1 polymer ?
#
loop_
_entity_poly.entity_id
_entity_poly.type
_entity_poly.pdbx_seq_one_letter_code
_entity_poly.pdbx_strand_id
1 'polypeptide(L)'
;MAAFLFSLHPGYLNNSLLLNDWQQTRQLLALSHAPAVTHYLAMREAMLHTEAELRQLTAPDNTLNPFLSSPAATPEPMAQLQWLAEQDNATARIPLPQNAQQCWAQHKYSLMMRDLNLYKQFGQRTASKLSEGAFALLIKELTESLYLVPSLGGLRNGFLHMWGYVSDAIPAPFDNPAEVELSLMQRHIWQCCKLGSTPYIQHSTAITEPLHFY
;
A
#
# COMPACT_ATOMS: atom_id res chain seq x y z
N MET A 1 -17.59 -11.53 -6.14
CA MET A 1 -17.46 -10.19 -5.53
C MET A 1 -17.04 -10.42 -4.07
N ALA A 2 -15.99 -9.77 -3.58
CA ALA A 2 -15.59 -9.95 -2.18
C ALA A 2 -16.68 -9.39 -1.26
N ALA A 3 -17.07 -10.16 -0.25
CA ALA A 3 -18.12 -9.80 0.72
C ALA A 3 -17.54 -9.10 1.98
N PHE A 4 -16.28 -8.67 1.92
CA PHE A 4 -15.54 -8.07 3.02
C PHE A 4 -14.63 -6.93 2.53
N LEU A 5 -14.22 -6.06 3.46
CA LEU A 5 -13.22 -5.01 3.21
C LEU A 5 -11.80 -5.58 3.27
N PHE A 6 -10.94 -5.15 2.36
CA PHE A 6 -9.53 -5.54 2.42
C PHE A 6 -8.75 -4.73 3.45
N SER A 7 -7.89 -5.40 4.20
CA SER A 7 -6.89 -4.74 5.06
C SER A 7 -5.51 -4.68 4.39
N LEU A 8 -5.22 -5.61 3.49
CA LEU A 8 -3.98 -5.63 2.69
C LEU A 8 -3.82 -4.38 1.82
N HIS A 9 -2.58 -3.93 1.59
CA HIS A 9 -2.29 -2.79 0.73
C HIS A 9 -2.95 -2.91 -0.68
N PRO A 10 -3.54 -1.84 -1.25
CA PRO A 10 -4.27 -1.89 -2.53
C PRO A 10 -3.46 -2.40 -3.73
N GLY A 11 -2.14 -2.26 -3.65
CA GLY A 11 -1.18 -2.83 -4.61
C GLY A 11 -1.40 -4.32 -4.93
N TYR A 12 -1.92 -5.11 -3.99
CA TYR A 12 -2.21 -6.54 -4.19
C TYR A 12 -3.53 -6.81 -4.93
N LEU A 13 -4.41 -5.82 -5.02
CA LEU A 13 -5.72 -5.98 -5.64
C LEU A 13 -5.62 -5.79 -7.14
N ASN A 14 -6.32 -6.61 -7.92
CA ASN A 14 -6.60 -6.31 -9.32
C ASN A 14 -7.51 -5.07 -9.44
N ASN A 15 -7.73 -4.59 -10.67
CA ASN A 15 -8.45 -3.31 -10.90
C ASN A 15 -9.91 -3.41 -10.44
N SER A 16 -10.58 -4.52 -10.71
CA SER A 16 -11.98 -4.72 -10.31
C SER A 16 -12.15 -4.77 -8.79
N LEU A 17 -11.24 -5.46 -8.09
CA LEU A 17 -11.24 -5.55 -6.63
C LEU A 17 -10.89 -4.21 -5.99
N LEU A 18 -9.91 -3.48 -6.54
CA LEU A 18 -9.52 -2.15 -6.07
C LEU A 18 -10.69 -1.17 -6.15
N LEU A 19 -11.36 -1.08 -7.31
CA LEU A 19 -12.48 -0.15 -7.50
C LEU A 19 -13.67 -0.49 -6.60
N ASN A 20 -13.93 -1.79 -6.40
CA ASN A 20 -14.97 -2.26 -5.51
C ASN A 20 -14.66 -1.91 -4.05
N ASP A 21 -13.44 -2.21 -3.58
CA ASP A 21 -13.00 -1.90 -2.23
C ASP A 21 -13.01 -0.39 -1.96
N TRP A 22 -12.70 0.42 -2.98
CA TRP A 22 -12.80 1.89 -2.91
C TRP A 22 -14.23 2.36 -2.75
N GLN A 23 -15.17 1.83 -3.54
CA GLN A 23 -16.58 2.17 -3.40
C GLN A 23 -17.11 1.77 -2.02
N GLN A 24 -16.82 0.55 -1.54
CA GLN A 24 -17.25 0.09 -0.22
C GLN A 24 -16.66 0.93 0.91
N THR A 25 -15.36 1.24 0.85
CA THR A 25 -14.66 2.06 1.85
C THR A 25 -15.29 3.44 1.95
N ARG A 26 -15.61 4.10 0.82
CA ARG A 26 -16.24 5.42 0.81
C ARG A 26 -17.65 5.40 1.39
N GLN A 27 -18.43 4.37 1.09
CA GLN A 27 -19.77 4.20 1.67
C GLN A 27 -19.69 4.04 3.20
N LEU A 28 -18.78 3.18 3.68
CA LEU A 28 -18.59 2.96 5.11
C LEU A 28 -18.02 4.18 5.83
N LEU A 29 -17.14 4.94 5.18
CA LEU A 29 -16.61 6.19 5.72
C LEU A 29 -17.73 7.23 5.91
N ALA A 30 -18.66 7.33 4.96
CA ALA A 30 -19.81 8.22 5.05
C ALA A 30 -20.80 7.84 6.16
N LEU A 31 -20.87 6.56 6.52
CA LEU A 31 -21.76 6.01 7.57
C LEU A 31 -21.08 5.90 8.94
N SER A 32 -19.74 5.99 9.01
CA SER A 32 -18.98 5.80 10.24
C SER A 32 -18.96 7.06 11.09
N HIS A 33 -19.31 6.92 12.37
CA HIS A 33 -19.21 7.97 13.38
C HIS A 33 -18.17 7.67 14.46
N ALA A 34 -17.58 6.47 14.47
CA ALA A 34 -16.59 6.07 15.47
C ALA A 34 -15.18 6.55 15.05
N PRO A 35 -14.49 7.39 15.84
CA PRO A 35 -13.24 8.03 15.41
C PRO A 35 -12.16 7.05 14.92
N ALA A 36 -11.97 5.94 15.62
CA ALA A 36 -10.97 4.94 15.25
C ALA A 36 -11.29 4.25 13.91
N VAL A 37 -12.56 3.95 13.67
CA VAL A 37 -13.02 3.35 12.40
C VAL A 37 -12.92 4.36 11.26
N THR A 38 -13.29 5.61 11.51
CA THR A 38 -13.18 6.70 10.55
C THR A 38 -11.72 6.96 10.15
N HIS A 39 -10.78 6.93 11.10
CA HIS A 39 -9.34 7.04 10.81
C HIS A 39 -8.85 5.91 9.90
N TYR A 40 -9.19 4.66 10.23
CA TYR A 40 -8.84 3.49 9.43
C TYR A 40 -9.38 3.60 8.00
N LEU A 41 -10.66 3.94 7.86
CA LEU A 41 -11.32 4.06 6.55
C LEU A 41 -10.78 5.22 5.73
N ALA A 42 -10.45 6.36 6.35
CA ALA A 42 -9.81 7.49 5.66
C ALA A 42 -8.43 7.12 5.12
N MET A 43 -7.61 6.44 5.93
CA MET A 43 -6.31 5.93 5.49
C MET A 43 -6.45 4.91 4.37
N ARG A 44 -7.42 3.99 4.46
CA ARG A 44 -7.73 3.01 3.42
C ARG A 44 -8.13 3.69 2.10
N GLU A 45 -9.06 4.63 2.18
CA GLU A 45 -9.58 5.39 1.04
C GLU A 45 -8.44 6.11 0.31
N ALA A 46 -7.55 6.74 1.06
CA ALA A 46 -6.40 7.42 0.50
C ALA A 46 -5.39 6.50 -0.19
N MET A 47 -5.12 5.32 0.39
CA MET A 47 -4.27 4.31 -0.27
C MET A 47 -4.92 3.82 -1.56
N LEU A 48 -6.24 3.61 -1.57
CA LEU A 48 -6.99 3.17 -2.74
C LEU A 48 -6.98 4.24 -3.84
N HIS A 49 -7.21 5.51 -3.48
CA HIS A 49 -7.12 6.66 -4.37
C HIS A 49 -5.74 6.75 -5.02
N THR A 50 -4.68 6.74 -4.21
CA THR A 50 -3.30 6.88 -4.70
C THR A 50 -2.91 5.72 -5.63
N GLU A 51 -3.31 4.49 -5.30
CA GLU A 51 -3.09 3.33 -6.16
C GLU A 51 -3.90 3.41 -7.47
N ALA A 52 -5.15 3.88 -7.41
CA ALA A 52 -5.99 4.08 -8.59
C ALA A 52 -5.40 5.13 -9.54
N GLU A 53 -4.96 6.27 -9.01
CA GLU A 53 -4.30 7.34 -9.77
C GLU A 53 -3.02 6.84 -10.44
N LEU A 54 -2.19 6.11 -9.69
CA LEU A 54 -0.95 5.53 -10.21
C LEU A 54 -1.21 4.61 -11.42
N ARG A 55 -2.33 3.86 -11.37
CA ARG A 55 -2.81 2.96 -12.42
C ARG A 55 -3.71 3.61 -13.47
N GLN A 56 -3.97 4.92 -13.36
CA GLN A 56 -4.85 5.69 -14.27
C GLN A 56 -6.28 5.14 -14.34
N LEU A 57 -6.81 4.69 -13.20
CA LEU A 57 -8.19 4.21 -13.09
C LEU A 57 -9.14 5.37 -12.77
N THR A 58 -10.33 5.34 -13.35
CA THR A 58 -11.39 6.29 -13.00
C THR A 58 -11.99 5.95 -11.64
N ALA A 59 -12.19 6.96 -10.80
CA ALA A 59 -12.83 6.78 -9.51
C ALA A 59 -14.23 6.18 -9.65
N PRO A 60 -14.67 5.31 -8.73
CA PRO A 60 -16.03 4.79 -8.73
C PRO A 60 -17.03 5.92 -8.44
N ASP A 61 -18.22 5.80 -9.01
CA ASP A 61 -19.32 6.74 -8.76
C ASP A 61 -19.70 6.79 -7.28
N ASN A 62 -20.20 7.94 -6.83
CA ASN A 62 -20.59 8.18 -5.44
C ASN A 62 -21.93 7.51 -5.06
N THR A 63 -22.46 6.61 -5.90
CA THR A 63 -23.74 5.96 -5.65
C THR A 63 -23.62 5.06 -4.43
N LEU A 64 -24.35 5.41 -3.38
CA LEU A 64 -24.48 4.61 -2.17
C LEU A 64 -25.31 3.36 -2.49
N ASN A 65 -24.83 2.18 -2.09
CA ASN A 65 -25.64 0.98 -2.10
C ASN A 65 -26.46 0.95 -0.81
N PRO A 66 -27.79 1.15 -0.86
CA PRO A 66 -28.63 1.18 0.34
C PRO A 66 -28.70 -0.17 1.07
N PHE A 67 -28.24 -1.25 0.41
CA PHE A 67 -28.18 -2.60 0.96
C PHE A 67 -26.78 -2.98 1.46
N LEU A 68 -25.81 -2.07 1.42
CA LEU A 68 -24.52 -2.32 2.08
C LEU A 68 -24.75 -2.30 3.60
N SER A 69 -24.90 -3.48 4.19
CA SER A 69 -24.84 -3.64 5.64
C SER A 69 -23.40 -3.42 6.12
N SER A 70 -23.24 -3.15 7.42
CA SER A 70 -21.91 -3.19 8.06
C SER A 70 -21.15 -4.43 7.59
N PRO A 71 -19.88 -4.30 7.17
CA PRO A 71 -19.17 -5.39 6.50
C PRO A 71 -19.18 -6.63 7.41
N ALA A 72 -19.26 -7.80 6.79
CA ALA A 72 -18.93 -9.04 7.49
C ALA A 72 -17.56 -8.90 8.15
N ALA A 73 -17.30 -9.69 9.20
CA ALA A 73 -16.00 -9.67 9.88
C ALA A 73 -14.86 -9.74 8.84
N THR A 74 -14.02 -8.71 8.80
CA THR A 74 -12.88 -8.64 7.89
C THR A 74 -11.96 -9.82 8.17
N PRO A 75 -11.70 -10.71 7.19
CA PRO A 75 -10.78 -11.82 7.38
C PRO A 75 -9.38 -11.33 7.76
N GLU A 76 -8.65 -12.14 8.53
CA GLU A 76 -7.25 -11.85 8.84
C GLU A 76 -6.41 -11.70 7.55
N PRO A 77 -5.35 -10.86 7.52
CA PRO A 77 -4.57 -10.57 6.31
C PRO A 77 -4.02 -11.80 5.58
N MET A 78 -3.60 -12.83 6.30
CA MET A 78 -3.14 -14.09 5.69
C MET A 78 -4.28 -14.80 4.92
N ALA A 79 -5.49 -14.82 5.48
CA ALA A 79 -6.66 -15.40 4.80
C ALA A 79 -7.05 -14.58 3.55
N GLN A 80 -6.87 -13.26 3.58
CA GLN A 80 -7.06 -12.42 2.40
C GLN A 80 -6.03 -12.73 1.31
N LEU A 81 -4.76 -12.95 1.66
CA LEU A 81 -3.73 -13.35 0.68
C LEU A 81 -4.02 -14.72 0.07
N GLN A 82 -4.46 -15.68 0.88
CA GLN A 82 -4.88 -17.01 0.40
C GLN A 82 -6.06 -16.90 -0.56
N TRP A 83 -7.08 -16.11 -0.20
CA TRP A 83 -8.22 -15.85 -1.07
C TRP A 83 -7.83 -15.16 -2.38
N LEU A 84 -6.93 -14.18 -2.31
CA LEU A 84 -6.40 -13.49 -3.49
C LEU A 84 -5.66 -14.46 -4.40
N ALA A 85 -4.92 -15.44 -3.88
CA ALA A 85 -4.20 -16.42 -4.70
C ALA A 85 -5.11 -17.26 -5.61
N GLU A 86 -6.41 -17.34 -5.31
CA GLU A 86 -7.42 -18.01 -6.12
C GLU A 86 -8.11 -17.10 -7.14
N GLN A 87 -7.83 -15.79 -7.11
CA GLN A 87 -8.41 -14.81 -8.02
C GLN A 87 -7.49 -14.52 -9.21
N ASP A 88 -8.07 -13.99 -10.30
CA ASP A 88 -7.28 -13.40 -11.37
C ASP A 88 -6.64 -12.09 -10.89
N ASN A 89 -5.31 -12.09 -10.72
CA ASN A 89 -4.55 -10.91 -10.30
C ASN A 89 -3.67 -10.33 -11.40
N ALA A 90 -3.98 -10.58 -12.68
CA ALA A 90 -3.17 -10.13 -13.81
C ALA A 90 -2.93 -8.61 -13.83
N THR A 91 -3.86 -7.82 -13.28
CA THR A 91 -3.74 -6.35 -13.21
C THR A 91 -3.34 -5.83 -11.83
N ALA A 92 -3.00 -6.70 -10.87
CA ALA A 92 -2.43 -6.27 -9.60
C ALA A 92 -1.00 -5.77 -9.82
N ARG A 93 -0.61 -4.68 -9.13
CA ARG A 93 0.74 -4.12 -9.27
C ARG A 93 1.79 -4.90 -8.48
N ILE A 94 1.42 -5.32 -7.28
CA ILE A 94 2.31 -6.03 -6.36
C ILE A 94 1.95 -7.52 -6.40
N PRO A 95 2.88 -8.42 -6.75
CA PRO A 95 2.64 -9.85 -6.70
C PRO A 95 2.45 -10.32 -5.24
N LEU A 96 1.64 -11.34 -5.01
CA LEU A 96 1.46 -11.91 -3.68
C LEU A 96 2.80 -12.46 -3.15
N PRO A 97 3.18 -12.15 -1.90
CA PRO A 97 4.43 -12.63 -1.34
C PRO A 97 4.37 -14.14 -1.10
N GLN A 98 5.38 -14.86 -1.57
CA GLN A 98 5.51 -16.31 -1.37
C GLN A 98 6.18 -16.65 -0.04
N ASN A 99 6.84 -15.67 0.59
CA ASN A 99 7.53 -15.83 1.87
C ASN A 99 7.70 -14.49 2.59
N ALA A 100 8.14 -14.58 3.85
CA ALA A 100 8.36 -13.42 4.71
C ALA A 100 9.37 -12.41 4.15
N GLN A 101 10.40 -12.86 3.44
CA GLN A 101 11.42 -11.98 2.87
C GLN A 101 10.85 -11.14 1.71
N GLN A 102 10.04 -11.74 0.84
CA GLN A 102 9.34 -11.01 -0.23
C GLN A 102 8.32 -10.04 0.36
N CYS A 103 7.53 -10.48 1.33
CA CYS A 103 6.58 -9.62 2.03
C CYS A 103 7.30 -8.42 2.67
N TRP A 104 8.40 -8.66 3.39
CA TRP A 104 9.22 -7.60 3.94
C TRP A 104 9.75 -6.65 2.89
N ALA A 105 10.33 -7.17 1.80
CA ALA A 105 10.86 -6.35 0.71
C ALA A 105 9.79 -5.39 0.16
N GLN A 106 8.57 -5.86 -0.04
CA GLN A 106 7.46 -5.04 -0.53
C GLN A 106 7.07 -3.91 0.44
N HIS A 107 7.20 -4.11 1.76
CA HIS A 107 6.73 -3.16 2.78
C HIS A 107 7.82 -2.29 3.41
N LYS A 108 9.10 -2.61 3.21
CA LYS A 108 10.17 -2.05 4.05
C LYS A 108 10.27 -0.53 3.96
N TYR A 109 10.06 0.09 2.79
CA TYR A 109 10.09 1.55 2.71
C TYR A 109 8.87 2.20 3.35
N SER A 110 7.69 1.60 3.24
CA SER A 110 6.50 2.09 3.94
C SER A 110 6.69 2.08 5.45
N LEU A 111 7.33 1.04 6.00
CA LEU A 111 7.69 1.02 7.41
C LEU A 111 8.77 2.05 7.75
N MET A 112 9.79 2.21 6.92
CA MET A 112 10.83 3.23 7.13
C MET A 112 10.25 4.64 7.20
N MET A 113 9.23 4.94 6.40
CA MET A 113 8.56 6.25 6.38
C MET A 113 7.74 6.53 7.64
N ARG A 114 7.40 5.48 8.41
CA ARG A 114 6.59 5.56 9.63
C ARG A 114 7.47 5.48 10.88
N ASP A 115 8.30 4.45 10.97
CA ASP A 115 9.15 4.18 12.13
C ASP A 115 10.40 3.38 11.73
N LEU A 116 11.58 4.00 11.90
CA LEU A 116 12.86 3.37 11.61
C LEU A 116 13.19 2.21 12.57
N ASN A 117 12.68 2.22 13.80
CA ASN A 117 12.85 1.13 14.75
C ASN A 117 12.03 -0.09 14.32
N LEU A 118 10.76 0.11 13.92
CA LEU A 118 9.96 -0.97 13.33
C LEU A 118 10.65 -1.52 12.08
N TYR A 119 11.12 -0.67 11.18
CA TYR A 119 11.89 -1.09 10.00
C TYR A 119 13.05 -2.03 10.37
N LYS A 120 13.87 -1.67 11.37
CA LYS A 120 15.01 -2.50 11.80
C LYS A 120 14.55 -3.83 12.40
N GLN A 121 13.51 -3.81 13.24
CA GLN A 121 12.99 -5.00 13.90
C GLN A 121 12.41 -6.01 12.89
N PHE A 122 11.61 -5.54 11.92
CA PHE A 122 11.07 -6.41 10.87
C PHE A 122 12.16 -6.97 9.95
N GLY A 123 13.16 -6.16 9.61
CA GLY A 123 14.31 -6.62 8.84
C GLY A 123 15.08 -7.77 9.52
N GLN A 124 15.26 -7.70 10.84
CA GLN A 124 15.90 -8.77 11.60
C GLN A 124 15.03 -10.04 11.67
N ARG A 125 13.73 -9.89 11.92
CA ARG A 125 12.79 -11.02 12.03
C ARG A 125 12.61 -11.79 10.72
N THR A 126 12.80 -11.12 9.58
CA THR A 126 12.61 -11.71 8.24
C THR A 126 13.89 -12.31 7.67
N ALA A 127 15.02 -12.15 8.36
CA ALA A 127 16.30 -12.74 7.97
C ALA A 127 16.34 -14.27 8.17
N SER A 128 15.46 -14.82 9.00
CA SER A 128 15.33 -16.25 9.25
C SER A 128 14.08 -16.84 8.58
N LYS A 129 14.10 -18.16 8.34
CA LYS A 129 12.93 -18.87 7.83
C LYS A 129 11.85 -18.92 8.93
N LEU A 130 10.72 -18.28 8.68
CA LEU A 130 9.57 -18.30 9.59
C LEU A 130 8.70 -19.54 9.39
N SER A 131 8.08 -20.01 10.47
CA SER A 131 6.95 -20.93 10.38
C SER A 131 5.73 -20.23 9.77
N GLU A 132 4.75 -21.00 9.29
CA GLU A 132 3.53 -20.44 8.70
C GLU A 132 2.77 -19.52 9.68
N GLY A 133 2.60 -19.94 10.93
CA GLY A 133 1.97 -19.11 11.97
C GLY A 133 2.76 -17.83 12.26
N ALA A 134 4.09 -17.90 12.30
CA ALA A 134 4.93 -16.72 12.48
C ALA A 134 4.86 -15.77 11.28
N PHE A 135 4.73 -16.31 10.06
CA PHE A 135 4.53 -15.50 8.86
C PHE A 135 3.15 -14.82 8.86
N ALA A 136 2.08 -15.51 9.26
CA ALA A 136 0.75 -14.91 9.40
C ALA A 136 0.72 -13.74 10.39
N LEU A 137 1.39 -13.89 11.55
CA LEU A 137 1.55 -12.80 12.52
C LEU A 137 2.34 -11.62 11.92
N LEU A 138 3.42 -11.90 11.19
CA LEU A 138 4.20 -10.85 10.53
C LEU A 138 3.37 -10.07 9.51
N ILE A 139 2.56 -10.74 8.70
CA ILE A 139 1.69 -10.06 7.72
C ILE A 139 0.66 -9.20 8.44
N LYS A 140 0.10 -9.68 9.55
CA LYS A 140 -0.85 -8.91 10.37
C LYS A 140 -0.22 -7.61 10.87
N GLU A 141 0.93 -7.71 11.53
CA GLU A 141 1.62 -6.54 12.08
C GLU A 141 2.09 -5.57 10.98
N LEU A 142 2.57 -6.07 9.83
CA LEU A 142 2.92 -5.24 8.68
C LEU A 142 1.70 -4.47 8.16
N THR A 143 0.57 -5.17 8.01
CA THR A 143 -0.67 -4.60 7.50
C THR A 143 -1.19 -3.52 8.44
N GLU A 144 -1.23 -3.80 9.75
CA GLU A 144 -1.64 -2.85 10.79
C GLU A 144 -0.73 -1.61 10.80
N SER A 145 0.58 -1.79 10.63
CA SER A 145 1.54 -0.69 10.60
C SER A 145 1.29 0.29 9.46
N LEU A 146 0.75 -0.15 8.32
CA LEU A 146 0.44 0.74 7.19
C LEU A 146 -0.64 1.76 7.51
N TYR A 147 -1.46 1.53 8.54
CA TYR A 147 -2.52 2.46 8.95
C TYR A 147 -2.02 3.59 9.87
N LEU A 148 -0.75 3.57 10.23
CA LEU A 148 -0.08 4.72 10.84
C LEU A 148 0.20 5.75 9.75
N VAL A 149 -0.15 7.02 10.01
CA VAL A 149 0.25 8.12 9.14
C VAL A 149 1.78 8.21 9.18
N PRO A 150 2.49 8.24 8.03
CA PRO A 150 3.93 8.43 8.05
C PRO A 150 4.32 9.79 8.66
N SER A 151 5.60 10.10 8.73
CA SER A 151 6.03 11.48 9.02
C SER A 151 6.52 12.13 7.74
N LEU A 152 6.43 13.47 7.63
CA LEU A 152 6.95 14.18 6.46
C LEU A 152 8.45 13.88 6.23
N GLY A 153 9.24 13.88 7.30
CA GLY A 153 10.65 13.51 7.25
C GLY A 153 10.87 12.05 6.85
N GLY A 154 10.01 11.14 7.32
CA GLY A 154 10.02 9.73 6.95
C GLY A 154 9.71 9.52 5.47
N LEU A 155 8.68 10.17 4.93
CA LEU A 155 8.33 10.16 3.51
C LEU A 155 9.51 10.62 2.65
N ARG A 156 10.10 11.77 3.00
CA ARG A 156 11.27 12.29 2.27
C ARG A 156 12.44 11.32 2.32
N ASN A 157 12.75 10.77 3.49
CA ASN A 157 13.82 9.78 3.63
C ASN A 157 13.55 8.52 2.80
N GLY A 158 12.34 7.97 2.86
CA GLY A 158 11.95 6.78 2.11
C GLY A 158 12.00 7.01 0.59
N PHE A 159 11.52 8.15 0.11
CA PHE A 159 11.60 8.50 -1.31
C PHE A 159 13.03 8.75 -1.78
N LEU A 160 13.89 9.39 -0.97
CA LEU A 160 15.32 9.51 -1.29
C LEU A 160 15.99 8.14 -1.40
N HIS A 161 15.67 7.21 -0.50
CA HIS A 161 16.15 5.84 -0.59
C HIS A 161 15.67 5.15 -1.87
N MET A 162 14.40 5.27 -2.23
CA MET A 162 13.85 4.69 -3.46
C MET A 162 14.46 5.32 -4.72
N TRP A 163 14.64 6.64 -4.71
CA TRP A 163 15.26 7.41 -5.79
C TRP A 163 16.68 6.92 -6.10
N GLY A 164 17.48 6.63 -5.08
CA GLY A 164 18.83 6.09 -5.26
C GLY A 164 18.90 4.77 -6.02
N TYR A 165 17.78 4.05 -6.22
CA TYR A 165 17.73 2.85 -7.06
C TYR A 165 17.28 3.11 -8.50
N VAL A 166 16.63 4.25 -8.76
CA VAL A 166 15.93 4.50 -10.03
C VAL A 166 16.39 5.78 -10.73
N SER A 167 17.31 6.54 -10.13
CA SER A 167 17.81 7.82 -10.63
C SER A 167 18.46 7.74 -12.01
N ASP A 168 18.99 6.58 -12.37
CA ASP A 168 19.74 6.40 -13.62
C ASP A 168 18.81 6.08 -14.81
N ALA A 169 17.52 5.83 -14.57
CA ALA A 169 16.59 5.41 -15.61
C ALA A 169 16.16 6.57 -16.52
N ILE A 170 15.92 7.74 -15.95
CA ILE A 170 15.55 8.97 -16.67
C ILE A 170 16.20 10.18 -16.00
N PRO A 171 16.60 11.22 -16.76
CA PRO A 171 17.12 12.44 -16.18
C PRO A 171 16.14 13.06 -15.18
N ALA A 172 16.67 13.44 -14.01
CA ALA A 172 15.90 14.13 -13.00
C ALA A 172 15.43 15.50 -13.52
N PRO A 173 14.15 15.87 -13.30
CA PRO A 173 13.65 17.21 -13.62
C PRO A 173 14.01 18.23 -12.53
N PHE A 174 14.95 17.89 -11.64
CA PHE A 174 15.33 18.68 -10.47
C PHE A 174 16.81 18.51 -10.15
N ASP A 175 17.42 19.56 -9.59
CA ASP A 175 18.83 19.57 -9.23
C ASP A 175 19.10 18.89 -7.88
N ASN A 176 18.25 19.14 -6.87
CA ASN A 176 18.39 18.58 -5.53
C ASN A 176 17.16 17.73 -5.15
N PRO A 177 17.25 16.39 -5.17
CA PRO A 177 16.13 15.51 -4.80
C PRO A 177 15.63 15.71 -3.37
N ALA A 178 16.45 16.27 -2.47
CA ALA A 178 16.07 16.50 -1.08
C ALA A 178 15.13 17.70 -0.89
N GLU A 179 15.02 18.58 -1.89
CA GLU A 179 14.20 19.79 -1.85
C GLU A 179 12.90 19.67 -2.65
N VAL A 180 12.78 18.60 -3.45
CA VAL A 180 11.63 18.35 -4.32
C VAL A 180 10.36 18.12 -3.50
N GLU A 181 9.24 18.61 -4.03
CA GLU A 181 7.91 18.35 -3.52
C GLU A 181 7.60 16.83 -3.61
N LEU A 182 7.02 16.27 -2.55
CA LEU A 182 6.91 14.81 -2.40
C LEU A 182 6.06 14.16 -3.50
N SER A 183 5.00 14.81 -3.98
CA SER A 183 4.16 14.30 -5.06
C SER A 183 4.89 14.30 -6.41
N LEU A 184 5.72 15.31 -6.68
CA LEU A 184 6.59 15.32 -7.85
C LEU A 184 7.64 14.20 -7.76
N MET A 185 8.26 14.03 -6.59
CA MET A 185 9.23 12.96 -6.35
C MET A 185 8.60 11.57 -6.52
N GLN A 186 7.44 11.31 -5.91
CA GLN A 186 6.70 10.05 -6.03
C GLN A 186 6.33 9.72 -7.48
N ARG A 187 5.77 10.70 -8.21
CA ARG A 187 5.44 10.54 -9.63
C ARG A 187 6.67 10.25 -10.47
N HIS A 188 7.78 10.91 -10.19
CA HIS A 188 9.00 10.71 -10.95
C HIS A 188 9.65 9.35 -10.66
N ILE A 189 9.71 8.90 -9.39
CA ILE A 189 10.12 7.53 -9.04
C ILE A 189 9.26 6.51 -9.79
N TRP A 190 7.94 6.72 -9.88
CA TRP A 190 7.05 5.83 -10.61
C TRP A 190 7.35 5.80 -12.12
N GLN A 191 7.65 6.96 -12.72
CA GLN A 191 8.08 7.03 -14.12
C GLN A 191 9.38 6.26 -14.35
N CYS A 192 10.38 6.42 -13.48
CA CYS A 192 11.62 5.66 -13.54
C CYS A 192 11.36 4.15 -13.44
N CYS A 193 10.48 3.72 -12.53
CA CYS A 193 10.14 2.30 -12.37
C CYS A 193 9.51 1.68 -13.62
N LYS A 194 8.69 2.44 -14.36
CA LYS A 194 8.04 1.97 -15.58
C LYS A 194 9.00 1.81 -16.76
N LEU A 195 10.09 2.56 -16.76
CA LEU A 195 11.08 2.56 -17.85
C LEU A 195 12.31 1.70 -17.52
N GLY A 196 12.63 1.56 -16.23
CA GLY A 196 13.77 0.80 -15.73
C GLY A 196 13.44 -0.67 -15.43
N SER A 197 14.48 -1.44 -15.08
CA SER A 197 14.38 -2.84 -14.65
C SER A 197 14.49 -2.98 -13.13
N THR A 198 13.69 -2.23 -12.37
CA THR A 198 13.71 -2.25 -10.89
C THR A 198 12.40 -2.78 -10.31
N PRO A 199 12.07 -4.08 -10.51
CA PRO A 199 10.81 -4.67 -10.08
C PRO A 199 10.61 -4.56 -8.56
N TYR A 200 11.70 -4.55 -7.80
CA TYR A 200 11.65 -4.35 -6.36
C TYR A 200 10.99 -3.01 -5.94
N ILE A 201 11.26 -1.90 -6.64
CA ILE A 201 10.62 -0.60 -6.35
C ILE A 201 9.18 -0.59 -6.89
N GLN A 202 8.96 -1.16 -8.07
CA GLN A 202 7.63 -1.30 -8.66
C GLN A 202 6.67 -2.08 -7.75
N HIS A 203 7.17 -3.08 -7.03
CA HIS A 203 6.42 -3.89 -6.08
C HIS A 203 6.39 -3.31 -4.66
N SER A 204 6.99 -2.15 -4.42
CA SER A 204 6.97 -1.50 -3.11
C SER A 204 5.58 -0.95 -2.80
N THR A 205 5.08 -1.13 -1.58
CA THR A 205 3.88 -0.44 -1.09
C THR A 205 4.10 1.07 -0.98
N ALA A 206 5.35 1.49 -0.77
CA ALA A 206 5.68 2.89 -0.52
C ALA A 206 5.48 3.82 -1.73
N ILE A 207 5.42 3.27 -2.94
CA ILE A 207 5.22 4.09 -4.15
C ILE A 207 3.85 4.77 -4.16
N THR A 208 2.90 4.27 -3.37
CA THR A 208 1.52 4.76 -3.25
C THR A 208 1.21 5.21 -1.83
N GLU A 209 2.22 5.67 -1.09
CA GLU A 209 1.94 6.36 0.17
C GLU A 209 1.05 7.58 -0.08
N PRO A 210 0.00 7.75 0.73
CA PRO A 210 -0.89 8.89 0.61
C PRO A 210 -0.21 10.16 1.10
N LEU A 211 -0.13 11.17 0.22
CA LEU A 211 0.51 12.46 0.52
C LEU A 211 -0.47 13.54 0.98
N HIS A 212 -1.78 13.37 0.75
CA HIS A 212 -2.82 14.36 1.07
C HIS A 212 -2.98 14.69 2.58
N PHE A 213 -2.21 14.05 3.45
CA PHE A 213 -2.14 14.37 4.88
C PHE A 213 -1.16 15.51 5.22
N TYR A 214 -0.44 16.06 4.23
CA TYR A 214 0.54 17.15 4.36
C TYR A 214 0.33 18.23 3.30
#